data_AF-A0A1F4Y1X5-F1
#
_entry.id   AF-A0A1F4Y1X5-F1
#
_cell.length_a   1.000
_cell.length_b   1.000
_cell.length_c   1.000
_cell.angle_alpha   90.00
_cell.angle_beta   90.00
_cell.angle_gamma   90.00
#
_symmetry.space_group_name_H-M   'P 1'
#
loop_
_entity.id
_entity.type
_entity.pdbx_description
1 polymer ?
#
loop_
_entity_poly.entity_id
_entity_poly.type
_entity_poly.pdbx_seq_one_letter_code
_entity_poly.pdbx_strand_id
1 'polypeptide(L)'
;MYPVEFIGRICITGSVLGEYQQTGKVYGAELPAGLQDGDELPSILDTPTTKAEEGHDEPLDAATIRGQYPEETRLLIRMFGLISAAAREKGILFVDSKVEMGLDTQGNLTVGDEIGTPDSSRFWDFAEWQKSRKAKERKAPPPFDKQLVRAWGIEQGLNQSDQFDPEKPADVARAHQLVVPDALISATTQTYRYIFWRLTGMTVEDYFERHLGVALPRRRKILAIVFGSESDIALLDGALVPVYRGNAERVETHVISCHRNLSALRFFVERECRGADVVVATGGLAFALPGVLDALIHESGRKVPVIGVALGKEGSEELNAAQFSISYLPGKPVVMDEINGRVYTGAEGFRAACDRALNGELPPPKVRIEKPPQFNIVAASLFQSR
;
A
#
# COMPACT_ATOMS: atom_id res chain seq x y z
N MET A 1 24.86 22.43 1.16
CA MET A 1 23.96 21.67 2.05
C MET A 1 24.57 21.67 3.45
N TYR A 2 23.73 21.66 4.49
CA TYR A 2 24.20 21.44 5.85
C TYR A 2 24.57 19.95 6.06
N PRO A 3 25.56 19.65 6.91
CA PRO A 3 26.01 18.27 7.16
C PRO A 3 25.09 17.54 8.17
N VAL A 4 23.78 17.75 8.04
CA VAL A 4 22.75 17.24 8.95
C VAL A 4 21.60 16.70 8.13
N GLU A 5 21.18 15.48 8.43
CA GLU A 5 19.90 14.96 7.97
C GLU A 5 18.83 15.30 9.00
N PHE A 6 17.80 16.01 8.56
CA PHE A 6 16.70 16.44 9.41
C PHE A 6 15.57 15.44 9.28
N ILE A 7 15.32 14.66 10.34
CA ILE A 7 14.32 13.58 10.31
C ILE A 7 13.16 13.93 11.24
N GLY A 8 11.95 13.99 10.71
CA GLY A 8 10.71 14.16 11.48
C GLY A 8 9.97 12.83 11.65
N ARG A 9 9.31 12.61 12.79
CA ARG A 9 8.57 11.37 13.10
C ARG A 9 7.25 11.63 13.82
N ILE A 10 6.24 10.83 13.54
CA ILE A 10 4.97 10.82 14.29
C ILE A 10 4.62 9.46 14.92
N CYS A 11 5.35 8.39 14.60
CA CYS A 11 5.20 7.12 15.29
C CYS A 11 6.55 6.57 15.73
N ILE A 12 6.54 5.78 16.80
CA ILE A 12 7.71 5.05 17.27
C ILE A 12 7.83 3.71 16.53
N THR A 13 8.94 3.49 15.84
CA THR A 13 9.22 2.28 15.05
C THR A 13 10.70 2.20 14.71
N GLY A 14 11.18 1.05 14.23
CA GLY A 14 12.54 0.91 13.72
C GLY A 14 13.60 1.18 14.80
N SER A 15 14.69 1.85 14.42
CA SER A 15 15.84 2.07 15.32
C SER A 15 15.51 2.85 16.59
N VAL A 16 14.61 3.85 16.52
CA VAL A 16 14.23 4.67 17.68
C VAL A 16 13.42 3.90 18.73
N LEU A 17 12.70 2.84 18.33
CA LEU A 17 12.01 1.97 19.28
C LEU A 17 13.01 1.22 20.17
N GLY A 18 14.13 0.78 19.60
CA GLY A 18 15.17 0.07 20.35
C GLY A 18 15.79 0.95 21.45
N GLU A 19 16.08 2.22 21.14
CA GLU A 19 16.58 3.20 22.11
C GLU A 19 15.57 3.45 23.24
N TYR A 20 14.31 3.66 22.88
CA TYR A 20 13.23 3.87 23.84
C TYR A 20 13.02 2.67 24.77
N GLN A 21 13.08 1.45 24.26
CA GLN A 21 12.94 0.24 25.08
C GLN A 21 14.06 0.11 26.12
N GLN A 22 15.24 0.63 25.83
CA GLN A 22 16.39 0.58 26.74
C GLN A 22 16.39 1.73 27.75
N THR A 23 15.98 2.92 27.32
CA THR A 23 16.23 4.16 28.10
C THR A 23 14.97 4.94 28.47
N GLY A 24 13.82 4.64 27.85
CA GLY A 24 12.61 5.46 27.92
C GLY A 24 12.72 6.79 27.16
N LYS A 25 13.81 7.01 26.43
CA LYS A 25 14.12 8.24 25.70
C LYS A 25 14.37 7.96 24.22
N VAL A 26 14.22 9.00 23.41
CA VAL A 26 14.65 9.01 22.01
C VAL A 26 15.36 10.33 21.77
N TYR A 27 16.64 10.29 21.43
CA TYR A 27 17.45 11.48 21.09
C TYR A 27 17.36 12.56 22.19
N GLY A 28 17.40 12.11 23.46
CA GLY A 28 17.32 12.95 24.65
C GLY A 28 15.90 13.38 25.06
N ALA A 29 14.89 13.17 24.22
CA ALA A 29 13.50 13.46 24.55
C ALA A 29 12.88 12.33 25.37
N GLU A 30 12.26 12.68 26.50
CA GLU A 30 11.49 11.72 27.31
C GLU A 30 10.15 11.42 26.65
N LEU A 31 9.84 10.13 26.51
CA LEU A 31 8.58 9.68 25.94
C LEU A 31 7.67 9.04 27.00
N PRO A 32 6.34 9.06 26.82
CA PRO A 32 5.42 8.37 27.71
C PRO A 32 5.80 6.90 27.88
N ALA A 33 5.58 6.33 29.07
CA ALA A 33 5.82 4.92 29.32
C ALA A 33 4.82 4.02 28.55
N GLY A 34 5.25 2.80 28.20
CA GLY A 34 4.39 1.78 27.61
C GLY A 34 4.10 1.94 26.12
N LEU A 35 4.87 2.76 25.40
CA LEU A 35 4.81 2.80 23.94
C LEU A 35 5.29 1.47 23.35
N GLN A 36 4.56 1.02 22.34
CA GLN A 36 4.85 -0.18 21.56
C GLN A 36 5.07 0.22 20.10
N ASP A 37 5.65 -0.70 19.33
CA ASP A 37 5.93 -0.50 17.92
C ASP A 37 4.68 -0.03 17.15
N GLY A 38 4.84 1.06 16.40
CA GLY A 38 3.79 1.74 15.64
C GLY A 38 2.85 2.66 16.44
N ASP A 39 3.11 2.90 17.73
CA ASP A 39 2.32 3.87 18.51
C ASP A 39 2.60 5.30 18.03
N GLU A 40 1.55 6.13 17.97
CA GLU A 40 1.68 7.56 17.68
C GLU A 40 2.40 8.28 18.83
N LEU A 41 3.29 9.21 18.48
CA LEU A 41 4.02 10.07 19.39
C LEU A 41 3.13 11.26 19.82
N PRO A 42 3.35 11.82 21.02
CA PRO A 42 2.54 12.96 21.52
C PRO A 42 2.74 14.24 20.69
N SER A 43 3.86 14.37 20.00
CA SER A 43 4.18 15.45 19.07
C SER A 43 5.13 14.94 17.98
N ILE A 44 5.29 15.70 16.91
CA ILE A 44 6.33 15.44 15.92
C ILE A 44 7.68 15.47 16.64
N LEU A 45 8.47 14.42 16.48
CA LEU A 45 9.81 14.30 17.05
C LEU A 45 10.85 14.48 15.94
N ASP A 46 11.78 15.42 16.14
CA ASP A 46 12.99 15.55 15.35
C ASP A 46 14.10 14.64 15.89
N THR A 47 14.66 13.80 15.01
CA THR A 47 15.75 12.88 15.34
C THR A 47 16.89 13.07 14.33
N PRO A 48 17.65 14.18 14.42
CA PRO A 48 18.62 14.54 13.40
C PRO A 48 19.82 13.59 13.41
N THR A 49 20.38 13.29 12.24
CA THR A 49 21.60 12.48 12.10
C THR A 49 22.69 13.24 11.37
N THR A 50 23.95 12.80 11.49
CA THR A 50 25.01 13.31 10.62
C THR A 50 24.70 12.98 9.17
N LYS A 51 25.29 13.75 8.25
CA LYS A 51 25.38 13.36 6.84
C LYS A 51 26.83 12.94 6.58
N ALA A 52 27.12 11.64 6.65
CA ALA A 52 28.48 11.13 6.51
C ALA A 52 28.90 11.10 5.02
N GLU A 53 30.08 11.64 4.70
CA GLU A 53 30.69 11.49 3.36
C GLU A 53 31.28 10.08 3.17
N GLU A 54 31.81 9.49 4.25
CA GLU A 54 32.26 8.10 4.36
C GLU A 54 31.80 7.55 5.73
N GLY A 55 31.37 6.29 5.81
CA GLY A 55 30.79 5.71 7.03
C GLY A 55 29.26 5.89 7.20
N HIS A 56 28.76 5.79 8.43
CA HIS A 56 27.32 5.81 8.72
C HIS A 56 26.84 7.13 9.31
N ASP A 57 25.59 7.47 9.02
CA ASP A 57 24.90 8.56 9.69
C ASP A 57 24.66 8.19 11.16
N GLU A 58 25.15 9.03 12.06
CA GLU A 58 25.08 8.84 13.50
C GLU A 58 24.01 9.74 14.12
N PRO A 59 23.30 9.26 15.16
CA PRO A 59 22.41 10.09 15.96
C PRO A 59 23.08 11.37 16.47
N LEU A 60 22.45 12.53 16.23
CA LEU A 60 22.86 13.82 16.81
C LEU A 60 21.95 14.20 17.97
N ASP A 61 22.49 14.88 18.97
CA ASP A 61 21.68 15.42 20.06
C ASP A 61 20.69 16.47 19.52
N ALA A 62 19.39 16.18 19.63
CA ALA A 62 18.34 17.01 19.05
C ALA A 62 18.30 18.42 19.65
N ALA A 63 18.60 18.57 20.95
CA ALA A 63 18.62 19.88 21.60
C ALA A 63 19.74 20.77 21.06
N THR A 64 20.92 20.20 20.84
CA THR A 64 22.08 20.88 20.22
C THR A 64 21.75 21.31 18.80
N ILE A 65 21.16 20.43 17.99
CA ILE A 65 20.78 20.74 16.60
C ILE A 65 19.71 21.83 16.53
N ARG A 66 18.70 21.81 17.42
CA ARG A 66 17.72 22.92 17.51
C ARG A 66 18.36 24.26 17.84
N GLY A 67 19.42 24.27 18.65
CA GLY A 67 20.15 25.49 18.99
C GLY A 67 21.00 26.01 17.84
N GLN A 68 21.62 25.11 17.08
CA GLN A 68 22.48 25.44 15.95
C GLN A 68 21.70 25.78 14.66
N TYR A 69 20.58 25.09 14.43
CA TYR A 69 19.76 25.16 13.22
C TYR A 69 18.26 25.38 13.56
N PRO A 70 17.90 26.48 14.26
CA PRO A 70 16.54 26.67 14.76
C PRO A 70 15.49 26.86 13.66
N GLU A 71 15.85 27.50 12.55
CA GLU A 71 14.89 27.75 11.45
C GLU A 71 14.67 26.48 10.63
N GLU A 72 15.71 25.68 10.43
CA GLU A 72 15.69 24.38 9.77
C GLU A 72 14.78 23.41 10.54
N THR A 73 14.94 23.29 11.86
CA THR A 73 14.10 22.40 12.66
C THR A 73 12.63 22.86 12.64
N ARG A 74 12.36 24.17 12.67
CA ARG A 74 10.98 24.69 12.54
C ARG A 74 10.40 24.38 11.15
N LEU A 75 11.20 24.55 10.09
CA LEU A 75 10.80 24.24 8.74
C LEU A 75 10.49 22.75 8.57
N LEU A 76 11.35 21.87 9.10
CA LEU A 76 11.13 20.42 9.15
C LEU A 76 9.78 20.10 9.79
N ILE A 77 9.53 20.55 11.02
CA ILE A 77 8.31 20.22 11.77
C ILE A 77 7.07 20.72 11.02
N ARG A 78 7.12 21.94 10.47
CA ARG A 78 6.00 22.52 9.72
C ARG A 78 5.72 21.75 8.44
N MET A 79 6.75 21.49 7.64
CA MET A 79 6.64 20.74 6.39
C MET A 79 6.14 19.32 6.64
N PHE A 80 6.74 18.62 7.61
CA PHE A 80 6.33 17.27 7.99
C PHE A 80 4.86 17.24 8.43
N GLY A 81 4.43 18.20 9.26
CA GLY A 81 3.05 18.29 9.70
C GLY A 81 2.06 18.50 8.55
N LEU A 82 2.40 19.35 7.58
CA LEU A 82 1.56 19.57 6.39
C LEU A 82 1.45 18.32 5.51
N ILE A 83 2.56 17.66 5.22
CA ILE A 83 2.58 16.41 4.43
C ILE A 83 1.79 15.33 5.15
N SER A 84 2.02 15.16 6.46
CA SER A 84 1.34 14.14 7.26
C SER A 84 -0.17 14.34 7.31
N ALA A 85 -0.64 15.58 7.48
CA ALA A 85 -2.07 15.90 7.44
C ALA A 85 -2.68 15.57 6.07
N ALA A 86 -2.05 16.03 4.98
CA ALA A 86 -2.53 15.77 3.62
C ALA A 86 -2.54 14.27 3.28
N ALA A 87 -1.50 13.51 3.67
CA ALA A 87 -1.43 12.07 3.46
C ALA A 87 -2.54 11.34 4.23
N ARG A 88 -2.82 11.75 5.47
CA ARG A 88 -3.84 11.12 6.32
C ARG A 88 -5.24 11.24 5.73
N GLU A 89 -5.57 12.37 5.11
CA GLU A 89 -6.83 12.56 4.35
C GLU A 89 -6.96 11.60 3.15
N LYS A 90 -5.82 11.15 2.62
CA LYS A 90 -5.75 10.14 1.55
C LYS A 90 -5.57 8.72 2.08
N GLY A 91 -5.83 8.49 3.37
CA GLY A 91 -5.75 7.19 4.03
C GLY A 91 -4.32 6.64 4.12
N ILE A 92 -3.32 7.49 4.08
CA ILE A 92 -1.91 7.13 4.22
C ILE A 92 -1.36 7.79 5.49
N LEU A 93 -0.67 7.03 6.33
CA LEU A 93 0.07 7.59 7.45
C LEU A 93 1.52 7.85 7.03
N PHE A 94 1.94 9.11 7.07
CA PHE A 94 3.32 9.54 6.81
C PHE A 94 4.11 9.51 8.11
N VAL A 95 4.90 8.45 8.31
CA VAL A 95 5.38 8.02 9.63
C VAL A 95 6.64 8.75 10.06
N ASP A 96 7.64 8.74 9.17
CA ASP A 96 8.88 9.48 9.31
C ASP A 96 9.47 9.79 7.94
N SER A 97 10.28 10.85 7.89
CA SER A 97 10.87 11.35 6.64
C SER A 97 12.16 12.09 6.93
N LYS A 98 13.14 11.83 6.09
CA LYS A 98 14.45 12.46 6.06
C LYS A 98 14.45 13.56 5.01
N VAL A 99 14.91 14.75 5.37
CA VAL A 99 15.16 15.85 4.42
C VAL A 99 16.53 16.46 4.65
N GLU A 100 17.08 17.02 3.59
CA GLU A 100 18.32 17.76 3.63
C GLU A 100 18.07 19.23 3.34
N MET A 101 18.76 20.12 4.03
CA MET A 101 18.58 21.56 3.88
C MET A 101 19.92 22.26 3.70
N GLY A 102 19.87 23.45 3.13
CA GLY A 102 21.03 24.31 2.93
C GLY A 102 20.62 25.72 2.54
N LEU A 103 21.61 26.54 2.20
CA LEU A 103 21.37 27.86 1.63
C LEU A 103 21.49 27.80 0.10
N ASP A 104 20.56 28.48 -0.58
CA ASP A 104 20.69 28.74 -2.02
C ASP A 104 21.77 29.80 -2.30
N THR A 105 21.97 30.15 -3.58
CA THR A 105 22.95 31.15 -4.01
C THR A 105 22.65 32.57 -3.53
N GLN A 106 21.44 32.83 -3.02
CA GLN A 106 21.01 34.11 -2.47
C GLN A 106 21.04 34.12 -0.93
N GLY A 107 21.42 33.00 -0.31
CA GLY A 107 21.43 32.85 1.15
C GLY A 107 20.08 32.50 1.77
N ASN A 108 19.10 32.06 0.97
CA ASN A 108 17.80 31.60 1.49
C ASN A 108 17.87 30.14 1.93
N LEU A 109 17.29 29.84 3.10
CA LEU A 109 17.07 28.48 3.55
C LEU A 109 16.19 27.71 2.54
N THR A 110 16.73 26.61 2.04
CA THR A 110 16.13 25.80 0.97
C THR A 110 16.25 24.32 1.32
N VAL A 111 15.18 23.57 1.04
CA VAL A 111 15.21 22.10 1.09
C VAL A 111 15.87 21.59 -0.20
N GLY A 112 16.86 20.73 -0.07
CA GLY A 112 17.52 20.06 -1.18
C GLY A 112 17.17 18.57 -1.23
N ASP A 113 17.71 17.90 -2.25
CA ASP A 113 17.51 16.47 -2.53
C ASP A 113 16.02 16.13 -2.82
N GLU A 114 15.36 15.36 -1.97
CA GLU A 114 13.98 14.92 -2.13
C GLU A 114 13.12 15.17 -0.89
N ILE A 115 11.78 15.21 -1.08
CA ILE A 115 10.82 15.48 0.00
C ILE A 115 9.66 14.51 -0.11
N GLY A 116 9.41 13.73 0.95
CA GLY A 116 8.21 12.93 1.06
C GLY A 116 8.07 11.84 0.01
N THR A 117 9.19 11.32 -0.51
CA THR A 117 9.19 10.21 -1.46
C THR A 117 9.18 8.87 -0.71
N PRO A 118 8.72 7.77 -1.33
CA PRO A 118 8.79 6.43 -0.71
C PRO A 118 10.20 5.89 -0.44
N ASP A 119 11.26 6.60 -0.85
CA ASP A 119 12.65 6.27 -0.52
C ASP A 119 13.11 6.99 0.77
N SER A 120 12.96 8.32 0.79
CA SER A 120 13.25 9.17 1.96
C SER A 120 12.29 8.98 3.15
N SER A 121 11.14 8.34 2.95
CA SER A 121 10.04 8.35 3.92
C SER A 121 9.40 7.00 4.14
N ARG A 122 8.93 6.77 5.37
CA ARG A 122 8.12 5.61 5.76
C ARG A 122 6.64 5.93 5.62
N PHE A 123 5.94 5.07 4.91
CA PHE A 123 4.50 5.16 4.71
C PHE A 123 3.83 3.92 5.28
N TRP A 124 2.65 4.09 5.87
CA TRP A 124 1.76 3.00 6.24
C TRP A 124 0.36 3.22 5.68
N ASP A 125 -0.32 2.14 5.28
CA ASP A 125 -1.75 2.22 5.03
C ASP A 125 -2.48 2.50 6.36
N PHE A 126 -3.31 3.55 6.37
CA PHE A 126 -3.95 4.02 7.59
C PHE A 126 -4.93 2.98 8.16
N ALA A 127 -5.63 2.23 7.31
CA ALA A 127 -6.56 1.20 7.76
C ALA A 127 -5.82 0.01 8.38
N GLU A 128 -4.68 -0.41 7.82
CA GLU A 128 -3.84 -1.45 8.41
C GLU A 128 -3.20 -0.98 9.73
N TRP A 129 -2.75 0.28 9.82
CA TRP A 129 -2.27 0.87 11.07
C TRP A 129 -3.38 0.87 12.15
N GLN A 130 -4.60 1.32 11.83
CA GLN A 130 -5.72 1.30 12.78
C GLN A 130 -6.04 -0.11 13.29
N LYS A 131 -5.91 -1.14 12.43
CA LYS A 131 -6.07 -2.53 12.88
C LYS A 131 -4.95 -2.96 13.80
N SER A 132 -3.70 -2.60 13.50
CA SER A 132 -2.56 -2.94 14.35
C SER A 132 -2.68 -2.32 15.75
N ARG A 133 -3.32 -1.15 15.87
CA ARG A 133 -3.59 -0.50 17.16
C ARG A 133 -4.65 -1.22 18.01
N LYS A 134 -5.56 -1.98 17.38
CA LYS A 134 -6.62 -2.76 18.05
C LYS A 134 -6.19 -4.17 18.42
N ALA A 135 -5.02 -4.62 17.94
CA ALA A 135 -4.48 -5.92 18.29
C ALA A 135 -4.06 -5.96 19.77
N LYS A 136 -4.09 -7.16 20.37
CA LYS A 136 -3.61 -7.38 21.75
C LYS A 136 -2.13 -7.04 21.88
N GLU A 137 -1.35 -7.37 20.86
CA GLU A 137 0.06 -7.02 20.73
C GLU A 137 0.18 -5.97 19.63
N ARG A 138 0.54 -4.73 19.99
CA ARG A 138 0.64 -3.62 19.04
C ARG A 138 1.99 -3.69 18.32
N LYS A 139 1.96 -3.70 16.99
CA LYS A 139 3.15 -3.76 16.11
C LYS A 139 3.00 -2.85 14.89
N ALA A 140 4.11 -2.44 14.29
CA ALA A 140 4.07 -1.75 13.01
C ALA A 140 3.23 -2.56 11.99
N PRO A 141 2.37 -1.89 11.19
CA PRO A 141 1.66 -2.56 10.11
C PRO A 141 2.64 -3.04 9.03
N PRO A 142 2.18 -3.88 8.09
CA PRO A 142 3.01 -4.29 6.96
C PRO A 142 3.62 -3.09 6.24
N PRO A 143 4.89 -3.16 5.80
CA PRO A 143 5.54 -2.01 5.17
C PRO A 143 4.87 -1.62 3.87
N PHE A 144 4.85 -0.31 3.60
CA PHE A 144 4.24 0.28 2.41
C PHE A 144 5.21 1.28 1.78
N ASP A 145 6.49 0.90 1.73
CA ASP A 145 7.62 1.71 1.24
C ASP A 145 8.84 0.81 0.93
N LYS A 146 10.03 1.42 0.75
CA LYS A 146 11.30 0.73 0.45
C LYS A 146 11.72 -0.37 1.44
N GLN A 147 11.11 -0.46 2.63
CA GLN A 147 11.38 -1.54 3.58
C GLN A 147 11.33 -2.95 2.94
N LEU A 148 10.49 -3.18 1.93
CA LEU A 148 10.46 -4.48 1.22
C LEU A 148 11.81 -4.80 0.57
N VAL A 149 12.42 -3.81 -0.08
CA VAL A 149 13.73 -3.95 -0.73
C VAL A 149 14.83 -4.06 0.32
N ARG A 150 14.74 -3.30 1.43
CA ARG A 150 15.71 -3.38 2.54
C ARG A 150 15.70 -4.77 3.19
N ALA A 151 14.53 -5.34 3.43
CA ALA A 151 14.39 -6.68 4.00
C ALA A 151 15.03 -7.74 3.10
N TRP A 152 14.77 -7.69 1.78
CA TRP A 152 15.42 -8.58 0.81
C TRP A 152 16.95 -8.40 0.79
N GLY A 153 17.45 -7.16 0.84
CA GLY A 153 18.89 -6.91 0.89
C GLY A 153 19.55 -7.59 2.09
N ILE A 154 18.92 -7.50 3.27
CA ILE A 154 19.39 -8.18 4.50
C ILE A 154 19.42 -9.70 4.32
N GLU A 155 18.43 -10.29 3.66
CA GLU A 155 18.43 -11.72 3.34
C GLU A 155 19.55 -12.13 2.38
N GLN A 156 19.98 -11.22 1.49
CA GLN A 156 21.14 -11.44 0.62
C GLN A 156 22.48 -11.17 1.32
N GLY A 157 22.47 -10.93 2.64
CA GLY A 157 23.66 -10.62 3.42
C GLY A 157 24.15 -9.18 3.27
N LEU A 158 23.37 -8.31 2.62
CA LEU A 158 23.65 -6.87 2.61
C LEU A 158 23.26 -6.28 3.95
N ASN A 159 24.15 -5.49 4.53
CA ASN A 159 23.88 -4.76 5.75
C ASN A 159 24.26 -3.30 5.58
N GLN A 160 23.99 -2.49 6.60
CA GLN A 160 24.22 -1.05 6.53
C GLN A 160 25.70 -0.69 6.28
N SER A 161 26.65 -1.58 6.64
CA SER A 161 28.10 -1.40 6.40
C SER A 161 28.58 -1.75 5.00
N ASP A 162 27.72 -2.32 4.14
CA ASP A 162 28.03 -2.54 2.73
C ASP A 162 27.90 -1.23 1.96
N GLN A 163 29.00 -0.47 1.87
CA GLN A 163 29.08 0.71 1.02
C GLN A 163 29.49 0.31 -0.39
N PHE A 164 28.55 0.41 -1.33
CA PHE A 164 28.85 0.27 -2.75
C PHE A 164 29.32 1.62 -3.28
N ASP A 165 30.58 1.69 -3.68
CA ASP A 165 31.13 2.85 -4.37
C ASP A 165 30.99 2.65 -5.89
N PRO A 166 30.18 3.47 -6.59
CA PRO A 166 30.01 3.34 -8.03
C PRO A 166 31.30 3.60 -8.83
N GLU A 167 32.31 4.22 -8.23
CA GLU A 167 33.62 4.42 -8.84
C GLU A 167 34.56 3.21 -8.69
N LYS A 168 34.25 2.27 -7.78
CA LYS A 168 35.05 1.05 -7.57
C LYS A 168 34.54 -0.10 -8.45
N PRO A 169 35.35 -0.62 -9.40
CA PRO A 169 34.93 -1.72 -10.27
C PRO A 169 34.50 -2.99 -9.53
N ALA A 170 35.09 -3.27 -8.37
CA ALA A 170 34.74 -4.42 -7.54
C ALA A 170 33.32 -4.30 -6.95
N ASP A 171 32.92 -3.10 -6.53
CA ASP A 171 31.60 -2.85 -5.96
C ASP A 171 30.53 -2.89 -7.05
N VAL A 172 30.82 -2.30 -8.22
CA VAL A 172 29.95 -2.41 -9.41
C VAL A 172 29.77 -3.87 -9.81
N ALA A 173 30.85 -4.66 -9.84
CA ALA A 173 30.78 -6.09 -10.16
C ALA A 173 29.96 -6.87 -9.13
N ARG A 174 30.11 -6.57 -7.84
CA ARG A 174 29.31 -7.19 -6.76
C ARG A 174 27.84 -6.80 -6.88
N ALA A 175 27.52 -5.53 -7.14
CA ALA A 175 26.15 -5.06 -7.32
C ALA A 175 25.48 -5.76 -8.52
N HIS A 176 26.18 -5.93 -9.65
CA HIS A 176 25.67 -6.62 -10.83
C HIS A 176 25.49 -8.14 -10.65
N GLN A 177 26.12 -8.76 -9.63
CA GLN A 177 25.87 -10.16 -9.29
C GLN A 177 24.55 -10.36 -8.53
N LEU A 178 24.01 -9.30 -7.93
CA LEU A 178 22.75 -9.37 -7.21
C LEU A 178 21.58 -9.28 -8.21
N VAL A 179 20.89 -10.41 -8.39
CA VAL A 179 19.67 -10.46 -9.21
C VAL A 179 18.47 -10.18 -8.32
N VAL A 180 17.92 -8.98 -8.43
CA VAL A 180 16.68 -8.61 -7.73
C VAL A 180 15.52 -9.40 -8.34
N PRO A 181 14.72 -10.15 -7.56
CA PRO A 181 13.60 -10.91 -8.11
C PRO A 181 12.55 -10.01 -8.79
N ASP A 182 12.06 -10.41 -9.96
CA ASP A 182 11.02 -9.67 -10.69
C ASP A 182 9.77 -9.40 -9.84
N ALA A 183 9.41 -10.35 -8.97
CA ALA A 183 8.30 -10.20 -8.04
C ALA A 183 8.50 -9.05 -7.04
N LEU A 184 9.75 -8.82 -6.58
CA LEU A 184 10.08 -7.74 -5.67
C LEU A 184 10.09 -6.39 -6.39
N ILE A 185 10.66 -6.34 -7.61
CA ILE A 185 10.63 -5.14 -8.46
C ILE A 185 9.18 -4.74 -8.73
N SER A 186 8.35 -5.70 -9.15
CA SER A 186 6.93 -5.47 -9.44
C SER A 186 6.17 -5.00 -8.20
N ALA A 187 6.36 -5.63 -7.04
CA ALA A 187 5.69 -5.24 -5.81
C ALA A 187 6.10 -3.83 -5.34
N THR A 188 7.39 -3.50 -5.42
CA THR A 188 7.92 -2.18 -5.04
C THR A 188 7.40 -1.11 -5.99
N THR A 189 7.46 -1.37 -7.31
CA THR A 189 6.93 -0.48 -8.34
C THR A 189 5.44 -0.21 -8.12
N GLN A 190 4.65 -1.26 -7.91
CA GLN A 190 3.21 -1.11 -7.68
C GLN A 190 2.93 -0.30 -6.41
N THR A 191 3.70 -0.55 -5.34
CA THR A 191 3.58 0.20 -4.08
C THR A 191 3.83 1.69 -4.30
N TYR A 192 4.90 2.05 -5.00
CA TYR A 192 5.28 3.45 -5.25
C TYR A 192 4.25 4.17 -6.13
N ARG A 193 3.83 3.51 -7.22
CA ARG A 193 2.77 4.03 -8.11
C ARG A 193 1.46 4.20 -7.35
N TYR A 194 1.14 3.26 -6.47
CA TYR A 194 -0.08 3.31 -5.69
C TYR A 194 -0.07 4.43 -4.63
N ILE A 195 1.06 4.65 -3.94
CA ILE A 195 1.24 5.80 -3.04
C ILE A 195 1.09 7.11 -3.82
N PHE A 196 1.79 7.24 -4.95
CA PHE A 196 1.71 8.42 -5.81
C PHE A 196 0.27 8.70 -6.23
N TRP A 197 -0.43 7.69 -6.72
CA TRP A 197 -1.83 7.81 -7.13
C TRP A 197 -2.76 8.18 -5.97
N ARG A 198 -2.57 7.59 -4.78
CA ARG A 198 -3.37 7.92 -3.59
C ARG A 198 -3.18 9.38 -3.15
N LEU A 199 -1.94 9.85 -3.17
CA LEU A 199 -1.61 11.22 -2.76
C LEU A 199 -2.08 12.27 -3.78
N THR A 200 -1.93 11.98 -5.08
CA THR A 200 -2.13 12.97 -6.14
C THR A 200 -3.46 12.84 -6.89
N GLY A 201 -4.06 11.65 -6.88
CA GLY A 201 -5.19 11.29 -7.75
C GLY A 201 -4.80 11.07 -9.22
N MET A 202 -3.50 11.10 -9.56
CA MET A 202 -3.00 10.96 -10.93
C MET A 202 -2.15 9.70 -11.08
N THR A 203 -2.13 9.13 -12.27
CA THR A 203 -1.10 8.16 -12.64
C THR A 203 0.23 8.88 -12.88
N VAL A 204 1.35 8.15 -12.81
CA VAL A 204 2.66 8.71 -13.14
C VAL A 204 2.68 9.21 -14.58
N GLU A 205 2.05 8.49 -15.49
CA GLU A 205 1.94 8.85 -16.91
C GLU A 205 1.15 10.15 -17.10
N ASP A 206 0.01 10.30 -16.41
CA ASP A 206 -0.75 11.55 -16.45
C ASP A 206 0.05 12.72 -15.90
N TYR A 207 0.80 12.51 -14.82
CA TYR A 207 1.61 13.55 -14.23
C TYR A 207 2.72 14.01 -15.17
N PHE A 208 3.48 13.07 -15.74
CA PHE A 208 4.57 13.37 -16.68
C PHE A 208 4.05 14.12 -17.91
N GLU A 209 2.92 13.69 -18.48
CA GLU A 209 2.35 14.33 -19.65
C GLU A 209 1.83 15.75 -19.35
N ARG A 210 1.07 15.90 -18.26
CA ARG A 210 0.39 17.17 -17.93
C ARG A 210 1.32 18.21 -17.32
N HIS A 211 2.31 17.80 -16.53
CA HIS A 211 3.15 18.71 -15.76
C HIS A 211 4.58 18.80 -16.30
N LEU A 212 5.09 17.75 -16.94
CA LEU A 212 6.45 17.75 -17.49
C LEU A 212 6.47 17.83 -19.03
N GLY A 213 5.32 17.71 -19.69
CA GLY A 213 5.24 17.66 -21.15
C GLY A 213 5.91 16.43 -21.76
N VAL A 214 6.10 15.37 -20.97
CA VAL A 214 6.76 14.13 -21.38
C VAL A 214 5.71 13.04 -21.57
N ALA A 215 5.53 12.59 -22.81
CA ALA A 215 4.66 11.46 -23.10
C ALA A 215 5.35 10.14 -22.70
N LEU A 216 4.78 9.45 -21.72
CA LEU A 216 5.19 8.10 -21.34
C LEU A 216 4.34 7.04 -22.06
N PRO A 217 4.91 5.87 -22.40
CA PRO A 217 4.16 4.79 -23.01
C PRO A 217 3.06 4.30 -22.04
N ARG A 218 1.81 4.35 -22.49
CA ARG A 218 0.67 3.82 -21.75
C ARG A 218 0.26 2.48 -22.33
N ARG A 219 0.29 1.44 -21.49
CA ARG A 219 -0.35 0.17 -21.82
C ARG A 219 -1.84 0.29 -21.48
N ARG A 220 -2.70 0.07 -22.48
CA ARG A 220 -4.14 -0.10 -22.24
C ARG A 220 -4.37 -1.45 -21.54
N LYS A 221 -5.35 -1.51 -20.65
CA LYS A 221 -5.61 -2.70 -19.82
C LYS A 221 -6.72 -3.56 -20.42
N ILE A 222 -6.64 -4.87 -20.19
CA ILE A 222 -7.71 -5.83 -20.47
C ILE A 222 -8.54 -5.99 -19.19
N LEU A 223 -9.81 -5.61 -19.26
CA LEU A 223 -10.76 -5.67 -18.15
C LEU A 223 -11.74 -6.83 -18.37
N ALA A 224 -11.80 -7.77 -17.43
CA ALA A 224 -12.84 -8.78 -17.39
C ALA A 224 -13.91 -8.41 -16.36
N ILE A 225 -15.18 -8.54 -16.73
CA ILE A 225 -16.33 -8.25 -15.87
C ILE A 225 -17.13 -9.54 -15.70
N VAL A 226 -17.31 -9.97 -14.45
CA VAL A 226 -18.05 -11.20 -14.13
C VAL A 226 -19.30 -10.84 -13.34
N PHE A 227 -20.45 -10.97 -13.98
CA PHE A 227 -21.76 -10.80 -13.38
C PHE A 227 -22.22 -12.09 -12.70
N GLY A 228 -22.80 -11.99 -11.50
CA GLY A 228 -23.36 -13.14 -10.79
C GLY A 228 -24.62 -13.72 -11.44
N SER A 229 -25.36 -12.89 -12.18
CA SER A 229 -26.61 -13.23 -12.86
C SER A 229 -26.89 -12.32 -14.07
N GLU A 230 -27.81 -12.73 -14.95
CA GLU A 230 -28.25 -11.91 -16.09
C GLU A 230 -29.00 -10.65 -15.64
N SER A 231 -29.73 -10.71 -14.52
CA SER A 231 -30.41 -9.53 -13.96
C SER A 231 -29.42 -8.44 -13.52
N ASP A 232 -28.19 -8.80 -13.14
CA ASP A 232 -27.16 -7.83 -12.78
C ASP A 232 -26.72 -7.00 -14.01
N ILE A 233 -26.73 -7.59 -15.21
CA ILE A 233 -26.45 -6.87 -16.46
C ILE A 233 -27.52 -5.82 -16.71
N ALA A 234 -28.79 -6.18 -16.58
CA ALA A 234 -29.90 -5.24 -16.81
C ALA A 234 -29.84 -4.03 -15.85
N LEU A 235 -29.38 -4.23 -14.61
CA LEU A 235 -29.17 -3.14 -13.64
C LEU A 235 -28.01 -2.22 -14.01
N LEU A 236 -27.04 -2.72 -14.77
CA LEU A 236 -25.77 -2.04 -15.08
C LEU A 236 -25.64 -1.63 -16.56
N ASP A 237 -26.60 -1.95 -17.41
CA ASP A 237 -26.52 -1.76 -18.87
C ASP A 237 -26.13 -0.33 -19.26
N GLY A 238 -26.78 0.67 -18.65
CA GLY A 238 -26.46 2.08 -18.88
C GLY A 238 -25.05 2.49 -18.43
N ALA A 239 -24.49 1.82 -17.41
CA ALA A 239 -23.13 2.05 -16.93
C ALA A 239 -22.07 1.24 -17.68
N LEU A 240 -22.47 0.15 -18.36
CA LEU A 240 -21.59 -0.73 -19.12
C LEU A 240 -21.15 -0.13 -20.46
N VAL A 241 -22.05 0.57 -21.15
CA VAL A 241 -21.75 1.21 -22.45
C VAL A 241 -20.56 2.18 -22.39
N PRO A 242 -20.46 3.10 -21.41
CA PRO A 242 -19.28 3.94 -21.24
C PRO A 242 -17.97 3.16 -21.03
N VAL A 243 -18.01 2.00 -20.37
CA VAL A 243 -16.82 1.18 -20.12
C VAL A 243 -16.28 0.60 -21.42
N TYR A 244 -17.15 0.09 -22.29
CA TYR A 244 -16.75 -0.39 -23.63
C TYR A 244 -16.20 0.70 -24.55
N ARG A 245 -16.65 1.95 -24.38
CA ARG A 245 -16.14 3.12 -25.13
C ARG A 245 -14.92 3.76 -24.49
N GLY A 246 -14.49 3.25 -23.33
CA GLY A 246 -13.39 3.79 -22.55
C GLY A 246 -12.01 3.40 -23.08
N ASN A 247 -10.99 3.66 -22.26
CA ASN A 247 -9.59 3.44 -22.59
C ASN A 247 -9.09 2.00 -22.31
N ALA A 248 -9.93 1.01 -22.60
CA ALA A 248 -9.55 -0.40 -22.48
C ALA A 248 -8.84 -0.88 -23.76
N GLU A 249 -7.94 -1.85 -23.61
CA GLU A 249 -7.48 -2.64 -24.76
C GLU A 249 -8.60 -3.57 -25.21
N ARG A 250 -9.23 -4.22 -24.24
CA ARG A 250 -10.36 -5.12 -24.43
C ARG A 250 -11.20 -5.16 -23.15
N VAL A 251 -12.52 -5.25 -23.32
CA VAL A 251 -13.46 -5.50 -22.22
C VAL A 251 -14.18 -6.81 -22.49
N GLU A 252 -14.10 -7.75 -21.55
CA GLU A 252 -14.74 -9.06 -21.63
C GLU A 252 -15.82 -9.15 -20.56
N THR A 253 -16.99 -9.70 -20.90
CA THR A 253 -18.13 -9.80 -19.98
C THR A 253 -18.63 -11.24 -19.90
N HIS A 254 -18.82 -11.73 -18.69
CA HIS A 254 -19.23 -13.10 -18.41
C HIS A 254 -20.35 -13.11 -17.38
N VAL A 255 -21.31 -14.03 -17.52
CA VAL A 255 -22.33 -14.29 -16.49
C VAL A 255 -22.04 -15.64 -15.86
N ILE A 256 -21.55 -15.64 -14.63
CA ILE A 256 -21.12 -16.86 -13.93
C ILE A 256 -21.55 -16.79 -12.46
N SER A 257 -22.42 -17.72 -12.07
CA SER A 257 -22.79 -17.89 -10.67
C SER A 257 -21.78 -18.78 -9.95
N CYS A 258 -21.05 -18.24 -8.97
CA CYS A 258 -20.13 -19.03 -8.14
C CYS A 258 -20.83 -20.12 -7.31
N HIS A 259 -22.11 -19.92 -6.96
CA HIS A 259 -22.90 -20.87 -6.18
C HIS A 259 -23.47 -22.01 -7.02
N ARG A 260 -23.87 -21.73 -8.26
CA ARG A 260 -24.52 -22.73 -9.14
C ARG A 260 -23.56 -23.41 -10.11
N ASN A 261 -22.48 -22.74 -10.51
CA ASN A 261 -21.61 -23.22 -11.58
C ASN A 261 -20.13 -22.90 -11.31
N LEU A 262 -19.59 -23.52 -10.25
CA LEU A 262 -18.19 -23.37 -9.87
C LEU A 262 -17.21 -23.88 -10.94
N SER A 263 -17.58 -24.91 -11.72
CA SER A 263 -16.76 -25.43 -12.80
C SER A 263 -16.58 -24.41 -13.94
N ALA A 264 -17.64 -23.69 -14.32
CA ALA A 264 -17.52 -22.59 -15.29
C ALA A 264 -16.62 -21.46 -14.75
N LEU A 265 -16.70 -21.16 -13.45
CA LEU A 265 -15.83 -20.15 -12.84
C LEU A 265 -14.36 -20.58 -12.86
N ARG A 266 -14.07 -21.85 -12.57
CA ARG A 266 -12.72 -22.42 -12.72
C ARG A 266 -12.23 -22.36 -14.16
N PHE A 267 -13.09 -22.70 -15.13
CA PHE A 267 -12.75 -22.60 -16.55
C PHE A 267 -12.42 -21.17 -16.97
N PHE A 268 -13.24 -20.19 -16.55
CA PHE A 268 -12.97 -18.76 -16.78
C PHE A 268 -11.59 -18.38 -16.23
N VAL A 269 -11.27 -18.74 -14.97
CA VAL A 269 -9.97 -18.46 -14.37
C VAL A 269 -8.84 -19.13 -15.16
N GLU A 270 -8.97 -20.40 -15.52
CA GLU A 270 -7.91 -21.14 -16.18
C GLU A 270 -7.63 -20.66 -17.61
N ARG A 271 -8.66 -20.25 -18.36
CA ARG A 271 -8.59 -20.01 -19.82
C ARG A 271 -8.76 -18.56 -20.23
N GLU A 272 -9.73 -17.85 -19.66
CA GLU A 272 -10.16 -16.52 -20.13
C GLU A 272 -9.48 -15.41 -19.32
N CYS A 273 -9.40 -15.57 -18.00
CA CYS A 273 -8.69 -14.66 -17.09
C CYS A 273 -7.16 -14.62 -17.31
N ARG A 274 -6.60 -15.40 -18.25
CA ARG A 274 -5.16 -15.38 -18.57
C ARG A 274 -4.69 -14.03 -19.13
N GLY A 275 -5.54 -13.38 -19.90
CA GLY A 275 -5.22 -12.10 -20.53
C GLY A 275 -5.66 -10.88 -19.73
N ALA A 276 -6.49 -11.05 -18.70
CA ALA A 276 -7.05 -9.93 -17.96
C ALA A 276 -6.01 -9.30 -17.02
N ASP A 277 -5.92 -7.97 -17.04
CA ASP A 277 -5.12 -7.20 -16.10
C ASP A 277 -5.87 -6.96 -14.78
N VAL A 278 -7.20 -7.04 -14.82
CA VAL A 278 -8.09 -6.80 -13.67
C VAL A 278 -9.46 -7.42 -13.90
N VAL A 279 -10.06 -7.94 -12.84
CA VAL A 279 -11.42 -8.51 -12.85
C VAL A 279 -12.35 -7.64 -12.01
N VAL A 280 -13.50 -7.25 -12.55
CA VAL A 280 -14.60 -6.61 -11.80
C VAL A 280 -15.73 -7.61 -11.65
N ALA A 281 -16.01 -8.04 -10.41
CA ALA A 281 -17.12 -8.93 -10.11
C ALA A 281 -18.32 -8.11 -9.61
N THR A 282 -19.52 -8.45 -10.07
CA THR A 282 -20.77 -7.79 -9.68
C THR A 282 -21.81 -8.79 -9.17
N GLY A 283 -22.64 -8.38 -8.21
CA GLY A 283 -23.73 -9.21 -7.71
C GLY A 283 -24.34 -8.70 -6.40
N GLY A 284 -25.52 -9.22 -6.05
CA GLY A 284 -26.23 -8.91 -4.81
C GLY A 284 -26.29 -10.09 -3.84
N LEU A 285 -27.05 -9.93 -2.76
CA LEU A 285 -27.32 -10.96 -1.74
C LEU A 285 -26.02 -11.49 -1.08
N ALA A 286 -25.92 -12.81 -0.88
CA ALA A 286 -24.70 -13.48 -0.41
C ALA A 286 -23.63 -13.48 -1.50
N PHE A 287 -22.95 -12.34 -1.64
CA PHE A 287 -22.07 -12.02 -2.76
C PHE A 287 -20.66 -12.61 -2.59
N ALA A 288 -20.54 -13.93 -2.66
CA ALA A 288 -19.29 -14.66 -2.50
C ALA A 288 -18.36 -14.61 -3.73
N LEU A 289 -18.91 -14.27 -4.91
CA LEU A 289 -18.23 -14.31 -6.20
C LEU A 289 -16.83 -13.66 -6.21
N PRO A 290 -16.64 -12.40 -5.75
CA PRO A 290 -15.32 -11.77 -5.80
C PRO A 290 -14.28 -12.49 -4.93
N GLY A 291 -14.68 -13.01 -3.76
CA GLY A 291 -13.77 -13.77 -2.89
C GLY A 291 -13.40 -15.13 -3.47
N VAL A 292 -14.35 -15.82 -4.13
CA VAL A 292 -14.09 -17.08 -4.83
C VAL A 292 -13.18 -16.86 -6.04
N LEU A 293 -13.44 -15.83 -6.85
CA LEU A 293 -12.60 -15.46 -7.98
C LEU A 293 -11.16 -15.22 -7.55
N ASP A 294 -10.94 -14.40 -6.53
CA ASP A 294 -9.59 -14.12 -6.02
C ASP A 294 -8.88 -15.40 -5.57
N ALA A 295 -9.58 -16.27 -4.83
CA ALA A 295 -9.02 -17.54 -4.38
C ALA A 295 -8.61 -18.45 -5.54
N LEU A 296 -9.44 -18.57 -6.58
CA LEU A 296 -9.14 -19.40 -7.75
C LEU A 296 -8.01 -18.80 -8.61
N ILE A 297 -7.97 -17.47 -8.78
CA ILE A 297 -6.90 -16.78 -9.50
C ILE A 297 -5.56 -17.04 -8.80
N HIS A 298 -5.53 -16.91 -7.47
CA HIS A 298 -4.35 -17.19 -6.68
C HIS A 298 -3.94 -18.67 -6.73
N GLU A 299 -4.90 -19.61 -6.64
CA GLU A 299 -4.66 -21.06 -6.80
C GLU A 299 -3.99 -21.37 -8.16
N SER A 300 -4.34 -20.62 -9.21
CA SER A 300 -3.73 -20.74 -10.54
C SER A 300 -2.32 -20.15 -10.66
N GLY A 301 -1.75 -19.60 -9.57
CA GLY A 301 -0.43 -18.97 -9.53
C GLY A 301 -0.40 -17.54 -10.10
N ARG A 302 -1.57 -16.91 -10.30
CA ARG A 302 -1.69 -15.57 -10.89
C ARG A 302 -1.98 -14.50 -9.85
N LYS A 303 -1.70 -13.26 -10.22
CA LYS A 303 -1.88 -12.06 -9.37
C LYS A 303 -2.80 -11.04 -10.04
N VAL A 304 -3.91 -11.51 -10.62
CA VAL A 304 -4.91 -10.62 -11.23
C VAL A 304 -5.82 -10.07 -10.11
N PRO A 305 -5.86 -8.74 -9.89
CA PRO A 305 -6.69 -8.14 -8.85
C PRO A 305 -8.17 -8.27 -9.17
N VAL A 306 -8.98 -8.51 -8.12
CA VAL A 306 -10.44 -8.59 -8.21
C VAL A 306 -11.07 -7.41 -7.47
N ILE A 307 -11.90 -6.63 -8.16
CA ILE A 307 -12.72 -5.55 -7.58
C ILE A 307 -14.15 -6.08 -7.40
N GLY A 308 -14.72 -5.89 -6.21
CA GLY A 308 -16.10 -6.30 -5.91
C GLY A 308 -17.07 -5.13 -5.95
N VAL A 309 -18.18 -5.29 -6.69
CA VAL A 309 -19.28 -4.30 -6.76
C VAL A 309 -20.58 -4.92 -6.28
N ALA A 310 -21.05 -4.46 -5.12
CA ALA A 310 -22.29 -4.94 -4.52
C ALA A 310 -23.52 -4.28 -5.17
N LEU A 311 -24.49 -5.10 -5.57
CA LEU A 311 -25.73 -4.65 -6.18
C LEU A 311 -26.92 -4.89 -5.23
N GLY A 312 -27.89 -3.99 -5.29
CA GLY A 312 -29.08 -4.02 -4.45
C GLY A 312 -29.70 -2.63 -4.36
N LYS A 313 -30.94 -2.56 -3.86
CA LYS A 313 -31.61 -1.28 -3.62
C LYS A 313 -30.93 -0.58 -2.44
N GLU A 314 -30.78 0.75 -2.51
CA GLU A 314 -30.22 1.52 -1.40
C GLU A 314 -31.02 1.31 -0.11
N GLY A 315 -30.32 1.08 1.00
CA GLY A 315 -30.92 0.79 2.32
C GLY A 315 -31.52 -0.62 2.47
N SER A 316 -31.41 -1.49 1.47
CA SER A 316 -31.96 -2.85 1.52
C SER A 316 -31.07 -3.84 2.27
N GLU A 317 -31.68 -4.89 2.85
CA GLU A 317 -30.94 -5.98 3.50
C GLU A 317 -30.06 -6.73 2.50
N GLU A 318 -30.51 -6.85 1.25
CA GLU A 318 -29.80 -7.50 0.15
C GLU A 318 -28.49 -6.77 -0.18
N LEU A 319 -28.52 -5.43 -0.21
CA LEU A 319 -27.31 -4.63 -0.44
C LEU A 319 -26.35 -4.74 0.74
N ASN A 320 -26.87 -4.68 1.98
CA ASN A 320 -26.06 -4.84 3.19
C ASN A 320 -25.36 -6.21 3.22
N ALA A 321 -26.09 -7.28 2.87
CA ALA A 321 -25.54 -8.62 2.77
C ALA A 321 -24.38 -8.70 1.75
N ALA A 322 -24.53 -8.07 0.58
CA ALA A 322 -23.51 -8.03 -0.45
C ALA A 322 -22.27 -7.25 -0.01
N GLN A 323 -22.45 -6.08 0.63
CA GLN A 323 -21.35 -5.27 1.15
C GLN A 323 -20.59 -5.99 2.26
N PHE A 324 -21.28 -6.66 3.18
CA PHE A 324 -20.63 -7.43 4.24
C PHE A 324 -19.90 -8.66 3.70
N SER A 325 -20.44 -9.31 2.67
CA SER A 325 -19.79 -10.45 2.00
C SER A 325 -18.43 -10.09 1.42
N ILE A 326 -18.19 -8.82 1.06
CA ILE A 326 -16.89 -8.33 0.60
C ILE A 326 -16.03 -7.82 1.77
N SER A 327 -16.61 -6.97 2.61
CA SER A 327 -15.87 -6.21 3.64
C SER A 327 -15.21 -7.10 4.71
N TYR A 328 -15.82 -8.24 4.99
CA TYR A 328 -15.39 -9.17 6.04
C TYR A 328 -14.62 -10.39 5.53
N LEU A 329 -14.23 -10.42 4.25
CA LEU A 329 -13.39 -11.50 3.74
C LEU A 329 -12.05 -11.55 4.51
N PRO A 330 -11.66 -12.70 5.07
CA PRO A 330 -10.37 -12.85 5.75
C PRO A 330 -9.22 -12.47 4.82
N GLY A 331 -8.31 -11.61 5.30
CA GLY A 331 -7.19 -11.09 4.50
C GLY A 331 -7.57 -9.97 3.52
N LYS A 332 -8.85 -9.59 3.42
CA LYS A 332 -9.38 -8.57 2.49
C LYS A 332 -8.80 -8.68 1.07
N PRO A 333 -8.94 -9.83 0.41
CA PRO A 333 -8.34 -10.09 -0.90
C PRO A 333 -8.92 -9.21 -2.02
N VAL A 334 -10.19 -8.82 -1.88
CA VAL A 334 -10.93 -8.06 -2.89
C VAL A 334 -10.63 -6.57 -2.73
N VAL A 335 -10.35 -5.91 -3.84
CA VAL A 335 -10.14 -4.46 -3.91
C VAL A 335 -11.48 -3.75 -3.70
N MET A 336 -11.46 -2.76 -2.81
CA MET A 336 -12.61 -1.91 -2.48
C MET A 336 -12.30 -0.44 -2.80
N ASP A 337 -13.26 0.45 -2.58
CA ASP A 337 -12.97 1.88 -2.55
C ASP A 337 -12.19 2.18 -1.26
N GLU A 338 -10.86 2.21 -1.39
CA GLU A 338 -9.96 2.41 -0.25
C GLU A 338 -9.87 3.88 0.18
N ILE A 339 -10.32 4.81 -0.66
CA ILE A 339 -10.36 6.24 -0.33
C ILE A 339 -11.51 6.46 0.68
N ASN A 340 -12.68 5.94 0.38
CA ASN A 340 -13.85 6.06 1.26
C ASN A 340 -13.96 4.92 2.28
N GLY A 341 -13.12 3.89 2.16
CA GLY A 341 -13.14 2.69 3.00
C GLY A 341 -14.41 1.84 2.84
N ARG A 342 -15.02 1.87 1.65
CA ARG A 342 -16.34 1.25 1.38
C ARG A 342 -16.31 0.32 0.18
N VAL A 343 -17.27 -0.58 0.12
CA VAL A 343 -17.51 -1.43 -1.06
C VAL A 343 -18.17 -0.59 -2.15
N TYR A 344 -17.76 -0.78 -3.41
CA TYR A 344 -18.45 -0.16 -4.55
C TYR A 344 -19.89 -0.66 -4.63
N THR A 345 -20.85 0.23 -4.83
CA THR A 345 -22.27 -0.14 -4.86
C THR A 345 -23.01 0.42 -6.07
N GLY A 346 -23.93 -0.37 -6.61
CA GLY A 346 -24.82 0.03 -7.70
C GLY A 346 -24.10 0.43 -9.00
N ALA A 347 -24.81 1.14 -9.88
CA ALA A 347 -24.31 1.54 -11.19
C ALA A 347 -23.18 2.58 -11.13
N GLU A 348 -23.25 3.52 -10.19
CA GLU A 348 -22.19 4.51 -9.98
C GLU A 348 -20.92 3.85 -9.44
N GLY A 349 -21.04 2.99 -8.42
CA GLY A 349 -19.91 2.23 -7.90
C GLY A 349 -19.32 1.28 -8.94
N PHE A 350 -20.14 0.67 -9.79
CA PHE A 350 -19.66 -0.12 -10.93
C PHE A 350 -18.80 0.72 -11.88
N ARG A 351 -19.29 1.90 -12.27
CA ARG A 351 -18.53 2.81 -13.14
C ARG A 351 -17.22 3.25 -12.50
N ALA A 352 -17.23 3.60 -11.21
CA ALA A 352 -16.04 3.97 -10.46
C ALA A 352 -15.04 2.80 -10.36
N ALA A 353 -15.52 1.58 -10.15
CA ALA A 353 -14.69 0.38 -10.13
C ALA A 353 -14.02 0.14 -11.49
N CYS A 354 -14.77 0.23 -12.60
CA CYS A 354 -14.22 0.08 -13.94
C CYS A 354 -13.25 1.22 -14.32
N ASP A 355 -13.56 2.46 -13.93
CA ASP A 355 -12.67 3.60 -14.16
C ASP A 355 -11.36 3.44 -13.40
N ARG A 356 -11.42 3.04 -12.12
CA ARG A 356 -10.22 2.70 -11.33
C ARG A 356 -9.44 1.55 -11.97
N ALA A 357 -10.13 0.53 -12.44
CA ALA A 357 -9.52 -0.63 -13.08
C ALA A 357 -8.70 -0.20 -14.32
N LEU A 358 -9.27 0.65 -15.17
CA LEU A 358 -8.67 1.06 -16.46
C LEU A 358 -7.67 2.20 -16.33
N ASN A 359 -7.97 3.21 -15.51
CA ASN A 359 -7.28 4.49 -15.48
C ASN A 359 -6.55 4.78 -14.16
N GLY A 360 -6.78 3.98 -13.11
CA GLY A 360 -6.14 4.15 -11.81
C GLY A 360 -5.03 3.15 -11.52
N GLU A 361 -4.52 3.25 -10.28
CA GLU A 361 -3.61 2.28 -9.68
C GLU A 361 -4.33 1.38 -8.67
N LEU A 362 -3.83 0.15 -8.55
CA LEU A 362 -4.38 -0.86 -7.64
C LEU A 362 -3.42 -1.10 -6.48
N PRO A 363 -3.93 -1.47 -5.29
CA PRO A 363 -3.07 -1.80 -4.17
C PRO A 363 -2.13 -2.95 -4.55
N PRO A 364 -0.91 -3.01 -3.96
CA PRO A 364 -0.02 -4.13 -4.19
C PRO A 364 -0.72 -5.45 -3.82
N PRO A 365 -0.45 -6.55 -4.54
CA PRO A 365 -1.03 -7.85 -4.22
C PRO A 365 -0.78 -8.21 -2.75
N LYS A 366 -1.85 -8.48 -2.01
CA LYS A 366 -1.71 -8.87 -0.60
C LYS A 366 -1.07 -10.25 -0.52
N VAL A 367 0.01 -10.36 0.24
CA VAL A 367 0.60 -11.67 0.57
C VAL A 367 -0.42 -12.42 1.42
N ARG A 368 -0.97 -13.52 0.90
CA ARG A 368 -1.82 -14.39 1.71
C ARG A 368 -0.94 -15.06 2.75
N ILE A 369 -1.18 -14.75 4.02
CA ILE A 369 -0.61 -15.51 5.13
C ILE A 369 -1.18 -16.93 5.00
N GLU A 370 -0.31 -17.91 4.78
CA GLU A 370 -0.69 -19.31 4.92
C GLU A 370 -1.20 -19.49 6.34
N LYS A 371 -2.53 -19.58 6.51
CA LYS A 371 -3.05 -20.05 7.79
C LYS A 371 -2.50 -21.47 7.96
N PRO A 372 -1.88 -21.80 9.11
CA PRO A 372 -1.57 -23.20 9.38
C PRO A 372 -2.86 -24.00 9.19
N PRO A 373 -2.78 -25.19 8.58
CA PRO A 373 -3.96 -26.01 8.31
C PRO A 373 -4.75 -26.12 9.61
N GLN A 374 -5.97 -25.57 9.62
CA GLN A 374 -6.85 -25.73 10.75
C GLN A 374 -7.10 -27.23 10.87
N PHE A 375 -6.54 -27.85 11.90
CA PHE A 375 -6.96 -29.19 12.29
C PHE A 375 -8.47 -29.11 12.50
N ASN A 376 -9.23 -29.81 11.68
CA ASN A 376 -10.61 -30.13 12.00
C ASN A 376 -10.56 -30.81 13.37
N ILE A 377 -11.02 -30.12 14.42
CA ILE A 377 -11.35 -30.79 15.67
C ILE A 377 -12.56 -31.65 15.33
N VAL A 378 -12.30 -32.88 14.91
CA VAL A 378 -13.30 -33.93 14.97
C VAL A 378 -13.60 -34.05 16.46
N ALA A 379 -14.72 -33.49 16.89
CA ALA A 379 -15.29 -33.78 18.20
C ALA A 379 -15.74 -35.25 18.19
N ALA A 380 -14.76 -36.16 18.22
CA ALA A 380 -14.99 -37.58 18.41
C ALA A 380 -15.36 -37.77 19.88
N SER A 381 -16.66 -38.00 20.11
CA SER A 381 -17.16 -38.96 21.09
C SER A 381 -16.63 -38.88 22.54
N LEU A 382 -16.56 -37.69 23.14
CA LEU A 382 -16.29 -37.55 24.60
C LEU A 382 -17.55 -37.38 25.47
N PHE A 383 -18.73 -37.76 24.97
CA PHE A 383 -19.95 -37.81 25.79
C PHE A 383 -20.72 -39.12 25.58
N GLN A 384 -20.12 -40.26 25.94
CA GLN A 384 -20.87 -41.44 26.36
C GLN A 384 -20.14 -42.13 27.52
N SER A 385 -20.28 -41.58 28.71
CA SER A 385 -20.17 -42.32 29.97
C SER A 385 -21.14 -41.73 30.99
N ARG A 386 -22.41 -42.15 30.91
CA ARG A 386 -23.27 -42.40 32.07
C ARG A 386 -24.22 -43.54 31.75
#